data_AF-A0A9Q0KIZ9-F1
#
_entry.id   AF-A0A9Q0KIZ9-F1
#
_cell.length_a   1.000
_cell.length_b   1.000
_cell.length_c   1.000
_cell.angle_alpha   90.00
_cell.angle_beta   90.00
_cell.angle_gamma   90.00
#
_symmetry.space_group_name_H-M   'P 1'
#
loop_
_entity.id
_entity.type
_entity.pdbx_description
1 polymer ?
#
loop_
_entity_poly.entity_id
_entity_poly.type
_entity_poly.pdbx_seq_one_letter_code
_entity_poly.pdbx_strand_id
1 'polypeptide(L)'
;MEARTFLLLSFSLLFFVVPANGQMPGFVSVDCGGKENFTDDIGLEWIPDNQFIYGETANISVANETRKQYITLRHFPADNRKYCYKLNVVTRTRYLVRTTFLYGNFDNSNVYPKFDLSLGATHWSTIVISDVNTIEVRELIFLASFPTISVCLSNATTGKPFISTLELRQFNGSVYYTDFENQFFLSSSARINFGADSDAPVRYASQTIYLTALTAYVFYAVSNYGCLFGFAL
;
A
#
# COMPACT_ATOMS: atom_id res chain seq x y z
N MET A 1 -43.50 3.44 63.93
CA MET A 1 -42.34 2.75 63.33
C MET A 1 -42.84 2.05 62.09
N GLU A 2 -42.58 2.60 60.90
CA GLU A 2 -42.53 1.82 59.66
C GLU A 2 -41.46 2.46 58.78
N ALA A 3 -40.46 1.66 58.42
CA ALA A 3 -39.28 2.08 57.69
C ALA A 3 -39.58 2.02 56.19
N ARG A 4 -39.44 3.14 55.49
CA ARG A 4 -39.44 3.18 54.02
C ARG A 4 -38.00 3.14 53.53
N THR A 5 -37.61 1.99 52.99
CA THR A 5 -36.34 1.76 52.29
C THR A 5 -36.37 2.47 50.93
N PHE A 6 -35.46 3.43 50.72
CA PHE A 6 -35.21 4.05 49.41
C PHE A 6 -34.12 3.28 48.67
N LEU A 7 -34.46 2.73 47.51
CA LEU A 7 -33.54 2.01 46.61
C LEU A 7 -32.93 3.04 45.64
N LEU A 8 -31.65 3.37 45.82
CA LEU A 8 -30.89 4.25 44.92
C LEU A 8 -30.40 3.43 43.72
N LEU A 9 -31.04 3.60 42.56
CA LEU A 9 -30.56 3.05 41.28
C LEU A 9 -29.38 3.91 40.78
N SER A 10 -28.16 3.39 40.98
CA SER A 10 -26.94 3.93 40.36
C SER A 10 -26.97 3.61 38.86
N PHE A 11 -27.25 4.61 38.02
CA PHE A 11 -27.11 4.52 36.57
C PHE A 11 -25.64 4.76 36.21
N SER A 12 -24.84 3.69 36.20
CA SER A 12 -23.48 3.74 35.64
C SER A 12 -23.58 3.78 34.12
N LEU A 13 -23.37 4.95 33.52
CA LEU A 13 -23.09 5.06 32.09
C LEU A 13 -21.72 4.41 31.83
N LEU A 14 -21.74 3.13 31.47
CA LEU A 14 -20.62 2.50 30.79
C LEU A 14 -20.51 3.14 29.41
N PHE A 15 -19.69 4.19 29.31
CA PHE A 15 -19.13 4.63 28.04
C PHE A 15 -18.27 3.47 27.51
N PHE A 16 -18.87 2.64 26.65
CA PHE A 16 -18.11 1.81 25.74
C PHE A 16 -17.35 2.74 24.81
N VAL A 17 -16.11 3.05 25.18
CA VAL A 17 -15.14 3.60 24.24
C VAL A 17 -14.82 2.44 23.30
N VAL A 18 -15.59 2.31 22.21
CA VAL A 18 -15.22 1.43 21.11
C VAL A 18 -13.90 2.02 20.59
N PRO A 19 -12.77 1.30 20.60
CA PRO A 19 -11.60 1.76 19.89
C PRO A 19 -12.03 1.94 18.44
N ALA A 20 -12.05 3.19 17.97
CA ALA A 20 -12.23 3.47 16.56
C ALA A 20 -10.99 2.92 15.87
N ASN A 21 -11.05 1.66 15.42
CA ASN A 21 -10.07 1.13 14.49
C ASN A 21 -10.11 2.06 13.28
N GLY A 22 -9.09 2.90 13.13
CA GLY A 22 -9.06 4.00 12.16
C GLY A 22 -9.08 3.52 10.71
N GLN A 23 -8.83 2.22 10.49
CA GLN A 23 -8.77 1.61 9.18
C GLN A 23 -10.16 1.29 8.62
N MET A 24 -10.44 1.82 7.44
CA MET A 24 -11.70 1.54 6.75
C MET A 24 -11.81 0.07 6.31
N PRO A 25 -13.03 -0.50 6.30
CA PRO A 25 -13.28 -1.81 5.72
C PRO A 25 -12.74 -1.90 4.28
N GLY A 26 -12.06 -3.00 3.96
CA GLY A 26 -11.47 -3.23 2.64
C GLY A 26 -10.07 -2.65 2.43
N PHE A 27 -9.49 -2.00 3.44
CA PHE A 27 -8.08 -1.61 3.43
C PHE A 27 -7.20 -2.79 3.86
N VAL A 28 -6.07 -2.94 3.18
CA VAL A 28 -5.03 -3.93 3.53
C VAL A 28 -3.69 -3.21 3.53
N SER A 29 -2.89 -3.42 4.57
CA SER A 29 -1.49 -2.94 4.64
C SER A 29 -0.62 -4.13 5.01
N VAL A 30 0.31 -4.50 4.13
CA VAL A 30 1.20 -5.65 4.31
C VAL A 30 2.61 -5.14 4.57
N ASP A 31 3.18 -5.55 5.70
CA ASP A 31 4.59 -5.39 6.06
C ASP A 31 5.36 -6.62 5.55
N CYS A 32 6.10 -6.45 4.46
CA CYS A 32 6.75 -7.56 3.78
C CYS A 32 8.00 -7.99 4.55
N GLY A 33 8.05 -9.26 4.98
CA GLY A 33 9.09 -9.76 5.87
C GLY A 33 8.90 -9.41 7.35
N GLY A 34 7.83 -8.67 7.69
CA GLY A 34 7.39 -8.47 9.05
C GLY A 34 6.98 -9.79 9.72
N LYS A 35 6.97 -9.83 11.05
CA LYS A 35 6.67 -11.06 11.81
C LYS A 35 5.33 -11.02 12.56
N GLU A 36 4.88 -9.83 12.91
CA GLU A 36 3.74 -9.61 13.79
C GLU A 36 2.88 -8.47 13.27
N ASN A 37 1.60 -8.48 13.67
CA ASN A 37 0.70 -7.37 13.37
C ASN A 37 1.09 -6.17 14.23
N PHE A 38 0.92 -4.97 13.70
CA PHE A 38 1.04 -3.75 14.48
C PHE A 38 0.18 -2.63 13.90
N THR A 39 -0.05 -1.59 14.69
CA THR A 39 -0.67 -0.35 14.25
C THR A 39 0.38 0.75 14.26
N ASP A 40 0.48 1.53 13.19
CA ASP A 40 1.41 2.65 13.12
C ASP A 40 0.85 3.93 13.77
N ASP A 41 1.68 4.97 13.85
CA ASP A 41 1.36 6.24 14.52
C ASP A 41 0.16 6.97 13.89
N ILE A 42 -0.21 6.64 12.65
CA ILE A 42 -1.36 7.22 11.94
C ILE A 42 -2.59 6.32 11.98
N GLY A 43 -2.55 5.20 12.71
CA GLY A 43 -3.68 4.29 12.92
C GLY A 43 -3.91 3.26 11.82
N LEU A 44 -2.93 3.01 10.94
CA LEU A 44 -3.01 1.93 9.96
C LEU A 44 -2.60 0.61 10.60
N GLU A 45 -3.42 -0.42 10.38
CA GLU A 45 -3.10 -1.79 10.76
C GLU A 45 -2.24 -2.44 9.67
N TRP A 46 -1.13 -3.03 10.11
CA TRP A 46 -0.17 -3.74 9.29
C TRP A 46 -0.19 -5.21 9.64
N ILE A 47 -0.27 -6.05 8.61
CA ILE A 47 -0.18 -7.51 8.73
C ILE A 47 1.12 -8.00 8.09
N PRO A 48 1.77 -9.05 8.65
CA PRO A 48 2.94 -9.63 8.05
C PRO A 48 2.57 -10.47 6.82
N ASP A 49 3.51 -10.66 5.90
CA ASP A 49 3.33 -11.50 4.71
C ASP A 49 3.65 -12.98 4.93
N ASN A 50 3.50 -13.49 6.15
CA ASN A 50 3.84 -14.87 6.55
C ASN A 50 3.14 -15.96 5.72
N GLN A 51 2.00 -15.65 5.11
CA GLN A 51 1.28 -16.56 4.23
C GLN A 51 1.95 -16.73 2.86
N PHE A 52 2.93 -15.87 2.54
CA PHE A 52 3.68 -15.90 1.30
C PHE A 52 4.84 -16.89 1.40
N ILE A 53 4.71 -18.01 0.66
CA ILE A 53 5.64 -19.15 0.76
C ILE A 53 6.94 -18.98 -0.02
N TYR A 54 7.02 -17.97 -0.90
CA TYR A 54 8.19 -17.75 -1.75
C TYR A 54 9.04 -16.58 -1.26
N GLY A 55 10.31 -16.57 -1.67
CA GLY A 55 11.25 -15.53 -1.28
C GLY A 55 11.73 -15.66 0.16
N GLU A 56 12.65 -14.78 0.51
CA GLU A 56 13.34 -14.74 1.80
C GLU A 56 13.16 -13.36 2.43
N THR A 57 13.16 -13.32 3.76
CA THR A 57 13.01 -12.07 4.52
C THR A 57 14.39 -11.53 4.90
N ALA A 58 14.56 -10.22 4.86
CA ALA A 58 15.79 -9.57 5.32
C ALA A 58 15.45 -8.36 6.20
N ASN A 59 16.33 -8.09 7.17
CA ASN A 59 16.27 -6.87 7.96
C ASN A 59 17.05 -5.77 7.23
N ILE A 60 16.55 -4.55 7.33
CA ILE A 60 17.21 -3.36 6.83
C ILE A 60 17.47 -2.38 7.97
N SER A 61 18.58 -1.65 7.85
CA SER A 61 18.97 -0.61 8.80
C SER A 61 19.36 0.62 8.00
N VAL A 62 18.44 1.58 7.94
CA VAL A 62 18.61 2.86 7.24
C VAL A 62 18.63 3.97 8.27
N ALA A 63 19.60 4.88 8.15
CA ALA A 63 19.73 5.99 9.09
C ALA A 63 18.48 6.89 9.05
N ASN A 64 17.99 7.27 10.22
CA ASN A 64 16.79 8.12 10.41
C ASN A 64 15.46 7.51 9.94
N GLU A 65 15.42 6.23 9.59
CA GLU A 65 14.16 5.51 9.36
C GLU A 65 13.70 4.84 10.65
N THR A 66 12.56 5.30 11.18
CA THR A 66 11.99 4.81 12.45
C THR A 66 10.69 4.05 12.25
N ARG A 67 10.13 4.05 11.04
CA ARG A 67 8.83 3.42 10.77
C ARG A 67 8.99 1.91 10.67
N LYS A 68 8.15 1.19 11.43
CA LYS A 68 8.26 -0.26 11.61
C LYS A 68 8.11 -1.05 10.31
N GLN A 69 7.27 -0.62 9.37
CA GLN A 69 7.09 -1.23 8.05
C GLN A 69 8.32 -1.09 7.10
N TYR A 70 9.37 -0.40 7.53
CA TYR A 70 10.60 -0.16 6.77
C TYR A 70 11.83 -0.72 7.48
N ILE A 71 11.67 -1.67 8.41
CA ILE A 71 12.78 -2.39 9.07
C ILE A 71 13.01 -3.77 8.46
N THR A 72 12.05 -4.27 7.68
CA THR A 72 12.09 -5.56 7.00
C THR A 72 11.69 -5.42 5.54
N LEU A 73 12.12 -6.40 4.74
CA LEU A 73 11.64 -6.60 3.38
C LEU A 73 11.56 -8.09 3.07
N ARG A 74 10.83 -8.42 2.00
CA ARG A 74 10.92 -9.73 1.35
C ARG A 74 11.61 -9.58 0.00
N HIS A 75 12.55 -10.47 -0.29
CA HIS A 75 13.28 -10.50 -1.55
C HIS A 75 13.17 -11.86 -2.23
N PHE A 76 13.41 -11.86 -3.54
CA PHE A 76 13.23 -13.00 -4.41
C PHE A 76 14.52 -13.31 -5.17
N PRO A 77 14.74 -14.59 -5.56
CA PRO A 77 15.79 -14.94 -6.50
C PRO A 77 15.69 -14.13 -7.81
N ALA A 78 16.85 -13.74 -8.34
CA ALA A 78 16.96 -13.13 -9.66
C ALA A 78 16.91 -14.22 -10.75
N ASP A 79 15.75 -14.84 -10.91
CA ASP A 79 15.49 -15.86 -11.93
C ASP A 79 14.34 -15.45 -12.85
N ASN A 80 13.99 -16.31 -13.81
CA ASN A 80 12.95 -16.05 -14.81
C ASN A 80 11.51 -16.24 -14.28
N ARG A 81 11.33 -16.49 -12.97
CA ARG A 81 10.01 -16.66 -12.38
C ARG A 81 9.38 -15.31 -12.04
N LYS A 82 8.06 -15.37 -11.89
CA LYS A 82 7.22 -14.26 -11.50
C LYS A 82 6.66 -14.52 -10.10
N TYR A 83 6.94 -13.64 -9.15
CA TYR A 83 6.52 -13.76 -7.75
C TYR A 83 5.36 -12.82 -7.48
N CYS A 84 4.18 -13.36 -7.17
CA CYS A 84 2.91 -12.62 -7.16
C CYS A 84 2.21 -12.64 -5.81
N TYR A 85 2.05 -11.48 -5.18
CA TYR A 85 1.13 -11.30 -4.06
C TYR A 85 -0.31 -11.33 -4.55
N LYS A 86 -1.13 -12.24 -4.00
CA LYS A 86 -2.55 -12.33 -4.32
C LYS A 86 -3.36 -11.63 -3.24
N LEU A 87 -4.13 -10.62 -3.62
CA LEU A 87 -5.00 -9.86 -2.71
C LEU A 87 -6.47 -10.07 -3.09
N ASN A 88 -7.33 -10.21 -2.08
CA ASN A 88 -8.76 -10.27 -2.26
C ASN A 88 -9.32 -8.86 -2.46
N VAL A 89 -10.22 -8.70 -3.42
CA VAL A 89 -10.89 -7.44 -3.75
C VAL A 89 -12.37 -7.69 -4.01
N VAL A 90 -13.19 -6.65 -3.88
CA VAL A 90 -14.60 -6.69 -4.28
C VAL A 90 -14.69 -6.33 -5.75
N THR A 91 -15.39 -7.14 -6.54
CA THR A 91 -15.62 -6.83 -7.97
C THR A 91 -16.38 -5.51 -8.13
N ARG A 92 -16.16 -4.83 -9.26
CA ARG A 92 -16.73 -3.51 -9.59
C ARG A 92 -16.42 -2.42 -8.57
N THR A 93 -15.34 -2.58 -7.81
CA THR A 93 -14.88 -1.61 -6.82
C THR A 93 -13.52 -1.07 -7.23
N ARG A 94 -13.29 0.24 -7.01
CA ARG A 94 -12.01 0.88 -7.31
C ARG A 94 -11.06 0.75 -6.14
N TYR A 95 -9.80 0.54 -6.47
CA TYR A 95 -8.73 0.45 -5.49
C TYR A 95 -7.50 1.21 -5.93
N LEU A 96 -6.82 1.84 -4.97
CA LEU A 96 -5.43 2.22 -5.10
C LEU A 96 -4.55 1.08 -4.58
N VAL A 97 -3.60 0.65 -5.39
CA VAL A 97 -2.51 -0.23 -4.97
C VAL A 97 -1.27 0.64 -4.79
N ARG A 98 -0.60 0.52 -3.65
CA ARG A 98 0.68 1.17 -3.38
C ARG A 98 1.70 0.12 -3.02
N THR A 99 2.85 0.17 -3.68
CA THR A 99 4.02 -0.65 -3.35
C THR A 99 5.18 0.26 -3.01
N THR A 100 6.01 -0.16 -2.05
CA THR A 100 7.22 0.59 -1.71
C THR A 100 8.44 -0.32 -1.61
N PHE A 101 9.59 0.28 -1.91
CA PHE A 101 10.87 -0.41 -2.04
C PHE A 101 11.95 0.43 -1.35
N LEU A 102 12.35 0.03 -0.15
CA LEU A 102 13.52 0.55 0.56
C LEU A 102 14.62 -0.51 0.55
N TYR A 103 15.73 -0.23 -0.15
CA TYR A 103 16.76 -1.24 -0.38
C TYR A 103 17.62 -1.51 0.85
N GLY A 104 18.14 -0.46 1.50
CA GLY A 104 18.97 -0.60 2.72
C GLY A 104 20.20 -1.50 2.58
N ASN A 105 20.63 -1.83 1.34
CA ASN A 105 21.72 -2.75 1.05
C ASN A 105 21.61 -4.10 1.79
N PHE A 106 20.39 -4.65 1.90
CA PHE A 106 20.10 -5.83 2.74
C PHE A 106 20.94 -7.07 2.43
N ASP A 107 21.48 -7.19 1.21
CA ASP A 107 22.28 -8.31 0.74
C ASP A 107 23.80 -8.02 0.77
N ASN A 108 24.21 -6.84 1.25
CA ASN A 108 25.59 -6.36 1.28
C ASN A 108 26.32 -6.43 -0.07
N SER A 109 25.58 -6.45 -1.19
CA SER A 109 26.17 -6.59 -2.52
C SER A 109 26.65 -5.25 -3.09
N ASN A 110 26.10 -4.14 -2.59
CA ASN A 110 26.26 -2.80 -3.18
C ASN A 110 25.82 -2.74 -4.66
N VAL A 111 24.99 -3.69 -5.11
CA VAL A 111 24.45 -3.74 -6.47
C VAL A 111 23.02 -3.23 -6.43
N TYR A 112 22.78 -2.07 -7.03
CA TYR A 112 21.43 -1.51 -7.07
C TYR A 112 20.46 -2.38 -7.89
N PRO A 113 19.34 -2.83 -7.27
CA PRO A 113 18.39 -3.68 -7.96
C PRO A 113 17.60 -2.96 -9.05
N LYS A 114 17.33 -3.67 -10.13
CA LYS A 114 16.44 -3.28 -11.22
C LYS A 114 15.58 -4.47 -11.64
N PHE A 115 14.27 -4.32 -11.58
CA PHE A 115 13.31 -5.39 -11.87
C PHE A 115 11.94 -4.82 -12.27
N ASP A 116 11.06 -5.64 -12.83
CA ASP A 116 9.73 -5.21 -13.25
C ASP A 116 8.66 -5.52 -12.20
N LEU A 117 7.70 -4.60 -12.10
CA LEU A 117 6.46 -4.70 -11.35
C LEU A 117 5.29 -4.81 -12.32
N SER A 118 4.32 -5.66 -12.00
CA SER A 118 3.13 -5.86 -12.83
C SER A 118 1.88 -6.08 -12.00
N LEU A 119 0.73 -5.72 -12.57
CA LEU A 119 -0.59 -6.04 -12.05
C LEU A 119 -1.20 -7.12 -12.94
N GLY A 120 -1.27 -8.35 -12.43
CA GLY A 120 -1.69 -9.52 -13.20
C GLY A 120 -0.72 -9.80 -14.34
N ALA A 121 -1.22 -9.81 -15.57
CA ALA A 121 -0.39 -9.95 -16.77
C ALA A 121 0.20 -8.62 -17.26
N THR A 122 -0.35 -7.49 -16.82
CA THR A 122 -0.03 -6.17 -17.36
C THR A 122 1.20 -5.58 -16.67
N HIS A 123 2.20 -5.17 -17.47
CA HIS A 123 3.37 -4.45 -16.94
C HIS A 123 2.92 -3.11 -16.33
N TRP A 124 3.42 -2.82 -15.13
CA TRP A 124 3.09 -1.60 -14.40
C TRP A 124 4.26 -0.62 -14.41
N SER A 125 5.42 -1.02 -13.92
CA SER A 125 6.60 -0.16 -13.86
C SER A 125 7.85 -0.99 -13.74
N THR A 126 8.96 -0.51 -14.28
CA THR A 126 10.29 -0.97 -13.87
C THR A 126 10.68 -0.24 -12.59
N ILE A 127 11.12 -0.98 -11.59
CA ILE A 127 11.71 -0.46 -10.36
C ILE A 127 13.20 -0.29 -10.60
N VAL A 128 13.72 0.90 -10.31
CA VAL A 128 15.14 1.24 -10.43
C VAL A 128 15.56 1.85 -9.11
N ILE A 129 16.35 1.10 -8.34
CA ILE A 129 16.97 1.64 -7.13
C ILE A 129 18.21 2.43 -7.55
N SER A 130 18.41 3.60 -6.96
CA SER A 130 19.59 4.45 -7.21
C SER A 130 20.25 4.94 -5.92
N ASP A 131 19.57 4.79 -4.78
CA ASP A 131 20.06 5.13 -3.45
C ASP A 131 19.55 4.09 -2.45
N VAL A 132 20.39 3.74 -1.49
CA VAL A 132 20.09 2.75 -0.44
C VAL A 132 19.09 3.27 0.59
N ASN A 133 19.01 4.60 0.76
CA ASN A 133 18.18 5.25 1.80
C ASN A 133 16.85 5.79 1.26
N THR A 134 16.70 5.87 -0.07
CA THR A 134 15.49 6.41 -0.69
C THR A 134 14.42 5.33 -0.82
N ILE A 135 13.17 5.69 -0.44
CA ILE A 135 12.00 4.84 -0.62
C ILE A 135 11.43 5.08 -2.01
N GLU A 136 11.55 4.09 -2.89
CA GLU A 136 10.85 4.09 -4.17
C GLU A 136 9.38 3.72 -3.96
N VAL A 137 8.46 4.51 -4.52
CA VAL A 137 7.02 4.31 -4.40
C VAL A 137 6.40 4.12 -5.77
N ARG A 138 5.53 3.12 -5.93
CA ARG A 138 4.68 2.98 -7.13
C ARG A 138 3.23 2.83 -6.72
N GLU A 139 2.39 3.59 -7.39
CA GLU A 139 0.94 3.61 -7.15
C GLU A 139 0.17 3.48 -8.45
N LEU A 140 -0.94 2.75 -8.39
CA LEU A 140 -1.92 2.72 -9.47
C LEU A 140 -3.32 2.69 -8.90
N ILE A 141 -4.28 3.06 -9.74
CA ILE A 141 -5.71 2.97 -9.47
C ILE A 141 -6.33 2.11 -10.56
N PHE A 142 -7.15 1.14 -10.16
CA PHE A 142 -7.82 0.24 -11.10
C PHE A 142 -9.24 -0.08 -10.64
N LEU A 143 -10.09 -0.47 -11.59
CA LEU A 143 -11.38 -1.09 -11.30
C LEU A 143 -11.20 -2.61 -11.21
N ALA A 144 -11.63 -3.21 -10.10
CA ALA A 144 -11.55 -4.65 -9.92
C ALA A 144 -12.57 -5.40 -10.80
N SER A 145 -12.08 -6.06 -11.85
CA SER A 145 -12.90 -6.93 -12.71
C SER A 145 -13.11 -8.34 -12.14
N PHE A 146 -12.22 -8.78 -11.25
CA PHE A 146 -12.18 -10.12 -10.66
C PHE A 146 -12.14 -10.03 -9.13
N PRO A 147 -12.49 -11.10 -8.39
CA PRO A 147 -12.49 -11.08 -6.92
C PRO A 147 -11.09 -11.06 -6.29
N THR A 148 -10.05 -11.16 -7.12
CA THR A 148 -8.66 -11.15 -6.67
C THR A 148 -7.77 -10.42 -7.67
N ILE A 149 -6.74 -9.76 -7.17
CA ILE A 149 -5.64 -9.21 -7.99
C ILE A 149 -4.32 -9.87 -7.64
N SER A 150 -3.37 -9.78 -8.57
CA SER A 150 -2.00 -10.24 -8.38
C SER A 150 -1.03 -9.08 -8.60
N VAL A 151 -0.23 -8.74 -7.60
CA VAL A 151 0.86 -7.76 -7.72
C VAL A 151 2.16 -8.54 -7.78
N CYS A 152 2.89 -8.41 -8.88
CA CYS A 152 3.95 -9.35 -9.21
C CYS A 152 5.28 -8.69 -9.54
N LEU A 153 6.36 -9.27 -9.01
CA LEU A 153 7.74 -8.91 -9.29
C LEU A 153 8.36 -9.95 -10.23
N SER A 154 9.09 -9.49 -11.25
CA SER A 154 9.73 -10.35 -12.27
C SER A 154 10.87 -9.63 -12.98
N ASN A 155 11.56 -10.30 -13.90
CA ASN A 155 12.54 -9.71 -14.81
C ASN A 155 13.64 -8.91 -14.10
N ALA A 156 14.32 -9.56 -13.15
CA ALA A 156 15.50 -8.97 -12.50
C ALA A 156 16.62 -8.75 -13.54
N THR A 157 16.95 -7.49 -13.80
CA THR A 157 18.09 -7.12 -14.65
C THR A 157 19.37 -6.99 -13.82
N THR A 158 19.26 -6.42 -12.61
CA THR A 158 20.34 -6.30 -11.64
C THR A 158 19.81 -6.54 -10.23
N GLY A 159 20.67 -7.05 -9.34
CA GLY A 159 20.32 -7.33 -7.94
C GLY A 159 19.16 -8.33 -7.80
N LYS A 160 18.60 -8.41 -6.60
CA LYS A 160 17.44 -9.26 -6.28
C LYS A 160 16.16 -8.41 -6.26
N PRO A 161 15.05 -8.84 -6.88
CA PRO A 161 13.75 -8.20 -6.69
C PRO A 161 13.36 -8.25 -5.22
N PHE A 162 12.77 -7.18 -4.71
CA PHE A 162 12.32 -7.11 -3.33
C PHE A 162 11.10 -6.21 -3.20
N ILE A 163 10.43 -6.27 -2.07
CA ILE A 163 9.31 -5.40 -1.72
C ILE A 163 9.33 -5.14 -0.21
N SER A 164 9.10 -3.88 0.19
CA SER A 164 9.05 -3.47 1.60
C SER A 164 7.61 -3.42 2.09
N THR A 165 6.72 -2.77 1.34
CA THR A 165 5.30 -2.72 1.69
C THR A 165 4.38 -2.93 0.49
N LEU A 166 3.21 -3.49 0.76
CA LEU A 166 2.10 -3.60 -0.19
C LEU A 166 0.81 -3.14 0.48
N GLU A 167 0.19 -2.11 -0.08
CA GLU A 167 -1.04 -1.53 0.45
C GLU A 167 -2.15 -1.53 -0.61
N LEU A 168 -3.36 -1.79 -0.14
CA LEU A 168 -4.58 -1.76 -0.92
C LEU A 168 -5.57 -0.84 -0.23
N ARG A 169 -6.05 0.17 -0.95
CA ARG A 169 -6.97 1.19 -0.44
C ARG A 169 -8.21 1.22 -1.31
N GLN A 170 -9.34 0.82 -0.75
CA GLN A 170 -10.62 0.87 -1.42
C GLN A 170 -11.10 2.31 -1.58
N PHE A 171 -11.68 2.65 -2.72
CA PHE A 171 -12.39 3.92 -2.88
C PHE A 171 -13.90 3.69 -2.84
N ASN A 172 -14.60 4.52 -2.08
CA ASN A 172 -16.05 4.64 -2.14
C ASN A 172 -16.42 5.87 -2.99
N GLY A 173 -17.15 5.65 -4.08
CA GLY A 173 -17.70 6.74 -4.92
C GLY A 173 -17.19 6.75 -6.36
N SER A 174 -17.47 7.85 -7.05
CA SER A 174 -17.19 8.08 -8.48
C SER A 174 -15.82 8.69 -8.77
N VAL A 175 -14.96 8.83 -7.76
CA VAL A 175 -13.60 9.34 -7.95
C VAL A 175 -12.85 8.42 -8.90
N TYR A 176 -12.22 9.00 -9.92
CA TYR A 176 -11.55 8.28 -11.02
C TYR A 176 -12.47 7.44 -11.92
N TYR A 177 -13.80 7.64 -11.85
CA TYR A 177 -14.73 7.02 -12.81
C TYR A 177 -14.44 7.51 -14.22
N THR A 178 -14.33 6.56 -15.16
CA THR A 178 -14.37 6.82 -16.59
C THR A 178 -15.12 5.68 -17.28
N ASP A 179 -15.73 5.94 -18.44
CA ASP A 179 -16.49 4.94 -19.19
C ASP A 179 -15.67 3.71 -19.62
N PHE A 180 -14.33 3.83 -19.61
CA PHE A 180 -13.39 2.85 -20.14
C PHE A 180 -12.41 2.30 -19.09
N GLU A 181 -12.64 2.56 -17.80
CA GLU A 181 -11.76 2.16 -16.68
C GLU A 181 -11.57 0.64 -16.51
N ASN A 182 -12.35 -0.18 -17.22
CA ASN A 182 -12.16 -1.63 -17.27
C ASN A 182 -11.09 -2.07 -18.29
N GLN A 183 -10.59 -1.17 -19.12
CA GLN A 183 -9.60 -1.43 -20.17
C GLN A 183 -8.17 -1.06 -19.75
N PHE A 184 -8.02 -0.26 -18.70
CA PHE A 184 -6.73 0.24 -18.23
C PHE A 184 -6.72 0.44 -16.71
N PHE A 185 -5.53 0.57 -16.14
CA PHE A 185 -5.35 1.20 -14.83
C PHE A 185 -4.69 2.56 -14.98
N LEU A 186 -4.91 3.45 -14.02
CA LEU A 186 -4.26 4.74 -13.91
C LEU A 186 -2.99 4.59 -13.07
N SER A 187 -1.82 4.64 -13.70
CA SER A 187 -0.54 4.62 -12.99
C SER A 187 -0.16 6.02 -12.55
N SER A 188 0.24 6.18 -11.29
CA SER A 188 0.64 7.47 -10.73
C SER A 188 1.97 7.91 -11.34
N SER A 189 2.00 9.11 -11.89
CA SER A 189 3.21 9.79 -12.37
C SER A 189 3.73 10.77 -11.35
N ALA A 190 2.84 11.58 -10.76
CA ALA A 190 3.22 12.59 -9.78
C ALA A 190 2.09 12.84 -8.78
N ARG A 191 2.48 13.15 -7.54
CA ARG A 191 1.60 13.74 -6.53
C ARG A 191 2.19 15.09 -6.14
N ILE A 192 1.38 16.13 -6.21
CA ILE A 192 1.80 17.49 -5.85
C ILE A 192 0.88 17.98 -4.75
N ASN A 193 1.43 18.19 -3.54
CA ASN A 193 0.68 18.77 -2.43
C ASN A 193 1.02 20.27 -2.31
N PHE A 194 0.08 21.12 -2.72
CA PHE A 194 0.24 22.58 -2.78
C PHE A 194 0.19 23.28 -1.42
N GLY A 195 0.01 22.53 -0.32
CA GLY A 195 -0.04 23.08 1.04
C GLY A 195 0.72 22.26 2.07
N ALA A 196 1.74 21.49 1.65
CA ALA A 196 2.49 20.64 2.56
C ALA A 196 3.54 21.43 3.37
N ASP A 197 3.60 21.20 4.68
CA ASP A 197 4.68 21.70 5.54
C ASP A 197 6.02 20.96 5.29
N SER A 198 5.98 19.84 4.56
CA SER A 198 7.16 19.04 4.21
C SER A 198 6.94 18.21 2.94
N ASP A 199 8.03 17.72 2.34
CA ASP A 199 7.98 16.82 1.18
C ASP A 199 7.54 15.38 1.53
N ALA A 200 7.22 15.10 2.80
CA ALA A 200 6.81 13.77 3.23
C ALA A 200 5.48 13.36 2.57
N PRO A 201 5.37 12.12 2.03
CA PRO A 201 4.14 11.68 1.40
C PRO A 201 3.03 11.56 2.44
N VAL A 202 1.92 12.27 2.22
CA VAL A 202 0.78 12.23 3.14
C VAL A 202 0.07 10.88 3.04
N ARG A 203 -0.12 10.23 4.19
CA ARG A 203 -0.79 8.93 4.34
C ARG A 203 -1.95 9.07 5.31
N TYR A 204 -3.03 8.33 5.05
CA TYR A 204 -4.26 8.45 5.83
C TYR A 204 -4.85 7.09 6.18
N ALA A 205 -5.33 6.96 7.42
CA ALA A 205 -6.14 5.81 7.86
C ALA A 205 -7.57 5.84 7.29
N SER A 206 -8.06 7.00 6.83
CA SER A 206 -9.41 7.19 6.29
C SER A 206 -9.44 7.68 4.84
N GLN A 207 -10.49 7.32 4.08
CA GLN A 207 -10.74 7.76 2.70
C GLN A 207 -11.02 9.27 2.58
N THR A 208 -11.53 9.91 3.63
CA THR A 208 -12.03 11.31 3.61
C THR A 208 -10.95 12.33 3.22
N ILE A 209 -9.67 11.97 3.28
CA ILE A 209 -8.54 12.89 3.09
C ILE A 209 -7.69 12.56 1.84
N TYR A 210 -7.90 11.40 1.20
CA TYR A 210 -7.32 11.13 -0.15
C TYR A 210 -7.82 12.13 -1.20
N LEU A 211 -8.89 12.86 -0.89
CA LEU A 211 -9.56 13.88 -1.70
C LEU A 211 -9.31 15.31 -1.19
N THR A 212 -8.32 15.54 -0.34
CA THR A 212 -8.03 16.92 0.07
C THR A 212 -7.71 17.78 -1.14
N ALA A 213 -8.40 18.91 -1.27
CA ALA A 213 -8.35 19.87 -2.39
C ALA A 213 -6.96 20.53 -2.62
N LEU A 214 -5.91 19.99 -2.00
CA LEU A 214 -4.54 20.49 -2.04
C LEU A 214 -3.57 19.50 -2.70
N THR A 215 -3.96 18.24 -2.94
CA THR A 215 -3.09 17.26 -3.61
C THR A 215 -3.57 16.98 -5.03
N ALA A 216 -2.82 17.45 -6.02
CA ALA A 216 -3.04 17.09 -7.43
C ALA A 216 -2.36 15.76 -7.75
N TYR A 217 -3.05 14.93 -8.53
CA TYR A 217 -2.54 13.66 -8.99
C TYR A 217 -2.42 13.67 -10.52
N VAL A 218 -1.23 13.32 -11.00
CA VAL A 218 -0.98 13.12 -12.44
C VAL A 218 -0.91 11.64 -12.70
N PHE A 219 -1.81 11.14 -13.56
CA PHE A 219 -1.85 9.72 -13.93
C PHE A 219 -1.65 9.52 -15.44
N TYR A 220 -1.17 8.34 -15.81
CA TYR A 220 -1.23 7.84 -17.18
C TYR A 220 -1.97 6.50 -17.24
N ALA A 221 -2.74 6.30 -18.31
CA ALA A 221 -3.51 5.07 -18.50
C ALA A 221 -2.62 3.98 -19.08
N VAL A 222 -2.64 2.79 -18.47
CA VAL A 222 -1.84 1.64 -18.89
C VAL A 222 -2.75 0.46 -19.19
N SER A 223 -2.58 -0.12 -20.38
CA SER A 223 -3.27 -1.32 -20.82
C SER A 223 -2.26 -2.37 -21.31
N ASN A 224 -2.75 -3.58 -21.59
CA ASN A 224 -1.93 -4.61 -22.25
C ASN A 224 -1.45 -4.20 -23.66
N TYR A 225 -2.06 -3.18 -24.26
CA TYR A 225 -1.73 -2.70 -25.61
C TYR A 225 -0.82 -1.46 -25.59
N GLY A 226 -0.37 -1.02 -24.41
CA GLY A 226 0.52 0.13 -24.24
C GLY A 226 -0.04 1.22 -23.30
N CYS A 227 0.74 2.30 -23.14
CA CYS A 227 0.32 3.49 -22.40
C CYS A 227 -0.50 4.42 -23.30
N LEU A 228 -1.67 4.84 -22.82
CA LEU A 228 -2.48 5.89 -23.42
C LEU A 228 -2.24 7.20 -22.63
N PHE A 229 -2.04 8.31 -23.34
CA PHE A 229 -1.58 9.59 -22.78
C PHE A 229 -2.42 10.11 -21.60
N GLY A 230 -1.74 10.78 -20.67
CA GLY A 230 -2.18 11.04 -19.30
C GLY A 230 -3.36 11.99 -19.13
N PHE A 231 -4.12 11.72 -18.08
CA PHE A 231 -5.16 12.59 -17.56
C PHE A 231 -4.62 13.29 -16.31
N ALA A 232 -4.65 14.61 -16.28
CA ALA A 232 -4.56 15.38 -15.03
C ALA A 232 -5.99 15.47 -14.46
N LEU A 233 -6.18 15.09 -13.20
CA LEU A 233 -7.42 15.23 -12.46
C LEU A 233 -7.20 16.13 -11.25
#